data_AF-A0A653CZX0-F1
#
_entry.id   AF-A0A653CZX0-F1
#
_cell.length_a   1.000
_cell.length_b   1.000
_cell.length_c   1.000
_cell.angle_alpha   90.00
_cell.angle_beta   90.00
_cell.angle_gamma   90.00
#
_symmetry.space_group_name_H-M   'P 1'
#
loop_
_entity.id
_entity.type
_entity.pdbx_description
1 polymer ?
#
loop_
_entity_poly.entity_id
_entity_poly.type
_entity_poly.pdbx_seq_one_letter_code
_entity_poly.pdbx_strand_id
1 'polypeptide(L)'
;MSFQSEFVLNEYTFTCHHGPNECRGNKIQACALRLIEGGQNTEGYGFNKIATGFINCLMDKADREKGYFPTMDCAQINHVTNLNIIENCVNHTDASNYLSKFGELTDKLQKPLKSVPTIVFNDVYNKEDSDMAQTNFVKALCKHIKGEKPEECSRSGAGNLQISFAAIVLSVVISKFMY
;
A
#
# COMPACT_ATOMS: atom_id res chain seq x y z
N MET A 1 29.20 -47.28 3.79
CA MET A 1 28.84 -45.92 4.27
C MET A 1 27.87 -45.34 3.27
N SER A 2 26.58 -45.31 3.60
CA SER A 2 25.55 -44.64 2.82
C SER A 2 25.51 -43.17 3.23
N PHE A 3 25.80 -42.27 2.31
CA PHE A 3 25.56 -40.85 2.49
C PHE A 3 24.06 -40.59 2.30
N GLN A 4 23.35 -40.21 3.36
CA GLN A 4 22.09 -39.50 3.26
C GLN A 4 22.40 -38.02 3.42
N SER A 5 22.35 -37.27 2.32
CA SER A 5 22.38 -35.81 2.36
C SER A 5 20.96 -35.28 2.25
N GLU A 6 20.52 -34.56 3.26
CA GLU A 6 19.24 -33.84 3.27
C GLU A 6 19.54 -32.36 3.04
N PHE A 7 19.18 -31.85 1.87
CA PHE A 7 19.26 -30.42 1.57
C PHE A 7 17.95 -29.78 2.02
N VAL A 8 17.89 -29.33 3.28
CA VAL A 8 16.79 -28.49 3.76
C VAL A 8 17.14 -27.05 3.40
N LEU A 9 16.72 -26.61 2.21
CA LEU A 9 16.70 -25.18 1.90
C LEU A 9 15.73 -24.55 2.93
N ASN A 10 16.13 -23.46 3.59
CA ASN A 10 15.28 -22.72 4.53
C ASN A 10 14.04 -22.20 3.78
N GLU A 11 13.03 -23.05 3.61
CA GLU A 11 11.80 -22.70 2.92
C GLU A 11 10.80 -22.17 3.95
N TYR A 12 10.53 -20.87 3.88
CA TYR A 12 9.43 -20.30 4.64
C TYR A 12 8.09 -20.77 4.07
N THR A 13 7.24 -21.27 4.97
CA THR A 13 5.84 -21.56 4.68
C THR A 13 4.96 -20.46 5.28
N PHE A 14 3.83 -20.20 4.63
CA PHE A 14 2.93 -19.11 5.02
C PHE A 14 1.50 -19.63 5.12
N THR A 15 0.80 -19.20 6.17
CA THR A 15 -0.64 -19.32 6.29
C THR A 15 -1.23 -17.92 6.23
N CYS A 16 -2.12 -17.69 5.27
CA CYS A 16 -2.73 -16.38 5.03
C CYS A 16 -4.23 -16.42 5.36
N HIS A 17 -4.81 -15.30 5.78
CA HIS A 17 -6.19 -15.22 6.28
C HIS A 17 -7.23 -15.58 5.21
N HIS A 18 -6.93 -15.29 3.95
CA HIS A 18 -7.77 -15.54 2.78
C HIS A 18 -7.23 -16.74 1.96
N GLY A 19 -6.52 -17.66 2.62
CA GLY A 19 -6.10 -18.93 2.04
C GLY A 19 -4.89 -18.86 1.10
N PRO A 20 -4.61 -19.96 0.37
CA PRO A 20 -3.36 -20.11 -0.39
C PRO A 20 -3.22 -19.14 -1.56
N ASN A 21 -4.32 -18.69 -2.16
CA ASN A 21 -4.29 -17.69 -3.23
C ASN A 21 -3.78 -16.35 -2.72
N GLU A 22 -4.13 -15.96 -1.49
CA GLU A 22 -3.57 -14.76 -0.85
C GLU A 22 -2.06 -14.87 -0.70
N CYS A 23 -1.57 -16.00 -0.20
CA CYS A 23 -0.14 -16.25 -0.06
C CYS A 23 0.58 -16.22 -1.43
N ARG A 24 -0.05 -16.79 -2.48
CA ARG A 24 0.48 -16.70 -3.84
C ARG A 24 0.55 -15.26 -4.34
N GLY A 25 -0.49 -14.47 -4.11
CA GLY A 25 -0.51 -13.05 -4.45
C GLY A 25 0.61 -12.28 -3.74
N ASN A 26 0.80 -12.53 -2.44
CA ASN A 26 1.87 -11.91 -1.66
C ASN A 26 3.26 -12.29 -2.18
N LYS A 27 3.45 -13.55 -2.63
CA LYS A 27 4.68 -13.99 -3.30
C LYS A 27 4.92 -13.27 -4.64
N ILE A 28 3.89 -13.09 -5.47
CA ILE A 28 3.98 -12.32 -6.73
C ILE A 28 4.46 -10.89 -6.45
N GLN A 29 3.84 -10.22 -5.47
CA GLN A 29 4.22 -8.86 -5.10
C GLN A 29 5.64 -8.79 -4.53
N ALA A 30 6.04 -9.74 -3.69
CA ALA A 30 7.40 -9.80 -3.15
C ALA A 30 8.46 -9.98 -4.24
N CYS A 31 8.22 -10.88 -5.20
CA CYS A 31 9.08 -11.05 -6.37
C CYS A 31 9.14 -9.77 -7.22
N ALA A 32 8.00 -9.13 -7.49
CA ALA A 32 7.95 -7.89 -8.27
C ALA A 32 8.77 -6.76 -7.63
N LEU A 33 8.65 -6.54 -6.32
CA LEU A 33 9.42 -5.54 -5.58
C LEU A 33 10.94 -5.78 -5.62
N ARG A 34 11.38 -7.04 -5.75
CA ARG A 34 12.81 -7.41 -5.74
C ARG A 34 13.43 -7.50 -7.12
N LEU A 35 12.64 -7.81 -8.14
CA LEU A 35 13.17 -8.17 -9.47
C LEU A 35 12.92 -7.11 -10.52
N ILE A 36 11.84 -6.31 -10.43
CA ILE A 36 11.62 -5.20 -11.36
C ILE A 36 12.75 -4.18 -11.16
N GLU A 37 13.50 -3.92 -12.24
CA GLU A 37 14.69 -3.05 -12.23
C GLU A 37 15.69 -3.38 -11.09
N GLY A 38 15.81 -4.67 -10.75
CA GLY A 38 16.70 -5.12 -9.67
C GLY A 38 16.29 -4.68 -8.27
N GLY A 39 15.02 -4.28 -8.08
CA GLY A 39 14.51 -3.79 -6.79
C GLY A 39 15.08 -2.43 -6.38
N GLN A 40 15.61 -1.67 -7.34
CA GLN A 40 16.15 -0.34 -7.09
C GLN A 40 15.03 0.64 -6.74
N ASN A 41 15.24 1.39 -5.67
CA ASN A 41 14.35 2.47 -5.28
C ASN A 41 14.33 3.57 -6.34
N THR A 42 13.18 4.20 -6.53
CA THR A 42 13.09 5.46 -7.27
C THR A 42 13.49 6.59 -6.32
N GLU A 43 14.48 7.40 -6.71
CA GLU A 43 15.00 8.50 -5.91
C GLU A 43 13.86 9.45 -5.48
N GLY A 44 13.77 9.73 -4.19
CA GLY A 44 12.72 10.58 -3.61
C GLY A 44 11.35 9.92 -3.42
N TYR A 45 11.09 8.72 -3.97
CA TYR A 45 9.80 8.03 -3.89
C TYR A 45 9.82 6.72 -3.07
N GLY A 46 10.99 6.18 -2.78
CA GLY A 46 11.13 4.89 -2.09
C GLY A 46 11.07 3.75 -3.10
N PHE A 47 10.13 2.81 -2.93
CA PHE A 47 10.03 1.66 -3.84
C PHE A 47 9.96 2.06 -5.31
N ASN A 48 10.48 1.18 -6.16
CA ASN A 48 10.47 1.36 -7.60
C ASN A 48 9.07 1.72 -8.13
N LYS A 49 8.96 2.81 -8.90
CA LYS A 49 7.68 3.28 -9.44
C LYS A 49 7.02 2.26 -10.38
N ILE A 50 7.79 1.56 -11.20
CA ILE A 50 7.28 0.51 -12.10
C ILE A 50 6.76 -0.66 -11.27
N ALA A 51 7.50 -1.10 -10.25
CA ALA A 51 7.04 -2.17 -9.36
C ALA A 51 5.77 -1.78 -8.60
N THR A 52 5.71 -0.55 -8.09
CA THR A 52 4.53 -0.03 -7.39
C THR A 52 3.31 0.03 -8.31
N GLY A 53 3.49 0.50 -9.55
CA GLY A 53 2.42 0.53 -10.56
C GLY A 53 1.95 -0.89 -10.96
N PHE A 54 2.88 -1.84 -11.10
CA PHE A 54 2.57 -3.25 -11.34
C PHE A 54 1.72 -3.84 -10.21
N ILE A 55 2.12 -3.60 -8.95
CA ILE A 55 1.39 -4.07 -7.78
C ILE A 55 0.01 -3.42 -7.67
N ASN A 56 -0.10 -2.12 -7.93
CA ASN A 56 -1.38 -1.42 -7.91
C ASN A 56 -2.36 -2.02 -8.94
N CYS A 57 -1.88 -2.30 -10.15
CA CYS A 57 -2.67 -2.99 -11.17
C CYS A 57 -3.10 -4.40 -10.72
N LEU A 58 -2.22 -5.17 -10.08
CA LEU A 58 -2.57 -6.49 -9.55
C LEU A 58 -3.63 -6.38 -8.45
N MET A 59 -3.51 -5.42 -7.55
CA MET A 59 -4.47 -5.22 -6.45
C MET A 59 -5.85 -4.78 -6.96
N ASP A 60 -5.91 -4.05 -8.07
CA ASP A 60 -7.14 -3.61 -8.72
C ASP A 60 -7.84 -4.75 -9.47
N LYS A 61 -7.08 -5.61 -10.17
CA LYS A 61 -7.65 -6.55 -11.14
C LYS A 61 -7.62 -8.03 -10.72
N ALA A 62 -6.94 -8.41 -9.64
CA ALA A 62 -6.86 -9.81 -9.25
C ALA A 62 -8.21 -10.33 -8.72
N ASP A 63 -8.55 -11.55 -9.12
CA ASP A 63 -9.66 -12.32 -8.53
C ASP A 63 -9.06 -13.39 -7.62
N ARG A 64 -8.94 -13.05 -6.34
CA ARG A 64 -8.28 -13.90 -5.32
C ARG A 64 -9.07 -15.16 -5.01
N GLU A 65 -10.39 -15.11 -5.13
CA GLU A 65 -11.26 -16.27 -4.93
C GLU A 65 -11.00 -17.31 -6.02
N LYS A 66 -10.84 -16.86 -7.27
CA LYS A 66 -10.50 -17.72 -8.41
C LYS A 66 -9.00 -17.99 -8.56
N GLY A 67 -8.15 -17.35 -7.74
CA GLY A 67 -6.69 -17.46 -7.85
C GLY A 67 -6.11 -16.85 -9.13
N TYR A 68 -6.85 -15.94 -9.76
CA TYR A 68 -6.46 -15.28 -10.99
C TYR A 68 -5.68 -13.99 -10.71
N PHE A 69 -4.47 -13.89 -11.27
CA PHE A 69 -3.60 -12.72 -11.18
C PHE A 69 -3.23 -12.25 -12.59
N PRO A 70 -3.61 -11.03 -13.01
CA PRO A 70 -3.38 -10.53 -14.37
C PRO A 70 -1.96 -9.98 -14.53
N THR A 71 -0.96 -10.83 -14.28
CA THR A 71 0.47 -10.45 -14.30
C THR A 71 0.91 -9.92 -15.66
N MET A 72 0.46 -10.54 -16.76
CA MET A 72 0.78 -10.10 -18.13
C MET A 72 0.23 -8.71 -18.45
N ASP A 73 -1.05 -8.46 -18.18
CA ASP A 73 -1.67 -7.15 -18.42
C ASP A 73 -1.00 -6.07 -17.57
N CYS A 74 -0.74 -6.36 -16.29
CA CYS A 74 -0.10 -5.42 -15.40
C CYS A 74 1.36 -5.16 -15.76
N ALA A 75 2.07 -6.15 -16.31
CA ALA A 75 3.41 -5.97 -16.85
C ALA A 75 3.40 -5.06 -18.06
N GLN A 76 2.45 -5.26 -19.00
CA GLN A 76 2.34 -4.45 -20.21
C GLN A 76 2.02 -2.98 -19.88
N ILE A 77 1.05 -2.73 -18.99
CA ILE A 77 0.65 -1.38 -18.58
C ILE A 77 1.81 -0.61 -17.94
N ASN A 78 2.67 -1.30 -17.19
CA ASN A 78 3.75 -0.68 -16.44
C ASN A 78 5.13 -0.83 -17.10
N HIS A 79 5.21 -1.40 -18.31
CA HIS A 79 6.47 -1.63 -19.03
C HIS A 79 7.47 -2.53 -18.28
N VAL A 80 6.98 -3.56 -17.59
CA VAL A 80 7.84 -4.57 -16.94
C VAL A 80 8.44 -5.49 -18.00
N THR A 81 9.76 -5.46 -18.13
CA THR A 81 10.50 -6.18 -19.20
C THR A 81 10.91 -7.61 -18.82
N ASN A 82 10.86 -7.97 -17.54
CA ASN A 82 11.35 -9.23 -17.00
C ASN A 82 10.25 -10.09 -16.33
N LEU A 83 9.02 -10.03 -16.84
CA LEU A 83 7.87 -10.76 -16.27
C LEU A 83 8.13 -12.26 -16.11
N ASN A 84 8.77 -12.89 -17.09
CA ASN A 84 9.14 -14.32 -17.04
C ASN A 84 10.01 -14.66 -15.82
N ILE A 85 10.94 -13.78 -15.43
CA ILE A 85 11.79 -13.95 -14.25
C ILE A 85 10.94 -13.83 -12.97
N ILE A 86 10.00 -12.88 -12.95
CA ILE A 86 9.07 -12.68 -11.83
C ILE A 86 8.18 -13.91 -11.65
N GLU A 87 7.59 -14.44 -12.72
CA GLU A 87 6.71 -15.62 -12.66
C GLU A 87 7.47 -16.88 -12.24
N ASN A 88 8.71 -17.04 -12.70
CA ASN A 88 9.59 -18.11 -12.24
C ASN A 88 9.91 -18.00 -10.74
N CYS A 89 10.18 -16.78 -10.24
CA CYS A 89 10.44 -16.53 -8.82
C CYS A 89 9.31 -17.02 -7.92
N VAL A 90 8.04 -16.82 -8.31
CA VAL A 90 6.87 -17.16 -7.49
C VAL A 90 6.81 -18.64 -7.12
N ASN A 91 7.31 -19.51 -7.99
CA ASN A 91 7.32 -20.95 -7.81
C ASN A 91 8.65 -21.48 -7.23
N HIS A 92 9.59 -20.59 -6.90
CA HIS A 92 10.88 -20.92 -6.30
C HIS A 92 10.92 -20.51 -4.83
N THR A 93 11.89 -21.04 -4.08
CA THR A 93 12.09 -20.71 -2.66
C THR A 93 12.44 -19.24 -2.43
N ASP A 94 12.93 -18.55 -3.46
CA ASP A 94 13.22 -17.11 -3.40
C ASP A 94 11.97 -16.29 -3.10
N ALA A 95 10.80 -16.65 -3.63
CA ALA A 95 9.56 -15.95 -3.31
C ALA A 95 9.24 -16.02 -1.81
N SER A 96 9.43 -17.21 -1.22
CA SER A 96 9.25 -17.41 0.22
C SER A 96 10.28 -16.63 1.04
N ASN A 97 11.53 -16.58 0.60
CA ASN A 97 12.59 -15.80 1.25
C ASN A 97 12.34 -14.28 1.16
N TYR A 98 11.88 -13.78 0.01
CA TYR A 98 11.54 -12.37 -0.14
C TYR A 98 10.32 -12.00 0.71
N LEU A 99 9.28 -12.83 0.69
CA LEU A 99 8.09 -12.61 1.51
C LEU A 99 8.40 -12.65 3.01
N SER A 100 9.28 -13.53 3.47
CA SER A 100 9.68 -13.57 4.89
C SER A 100 10.41 -12.29 5.32
N LYS A 101 11.21 -11.67 4.45
CA LYS A 101 11.81 -10.34 4.72
C LYS A 101 10.77 -9.24 4.88
N PHE A 102 9.67 -9.26 4.13
CA PHE A 102 8.54 -8.34 4.37
C PHE A 102 7.76 -8.68 5.65
N GLY A 103 7.70 -9.97 6.02
CA GLY A 103 7.20 -10.41 7.33
C GLY A 103 8.04 -9.86 8.49
N GLU A 104 9.37 -9.93 8.39
CA GLU A 104 10.29 -9.35 9.39
C GLU A 104 10.10 -7.82 9.55
N LEU A 105 9.84 -7.10 8.45
CA LEU A 105 9.52 -5.67 8.50
C LEU A 105 8.18 -5.41 9.21
N THR A 106 7.16 -6.21 8.92
CA THR A 106 5.86 -6.14 9.59
C THR A 106 5.99 -6.41 11.09
N ASP A 107 6.74 -7.45 11.47
CA ASP A 107 6.98 -7.82 12.86
C ASP A 107 7.75 -6.74 13.64
N LYS A 108 8.69 -6.04 13.00
CA LYS A 108 9.42 -4.91 13.60
C LYS A 108 8.52 -3.71 13.86
N LEU A 109 7.51 -3.49 13.03
CA LEU A 109 6.52 -2.44 13.24
C LEU A 109 5.60 -2.78 14.43
N GLN A 110 4.98 -3.96 14.39
CA GLN A 110 4.06 -4.42 15.42
C GLN A 110 3.82 -5.93 15.32
N LYS A 111 4.09 -6.66 16.42
CA LYS A 111 3.88 -8.11 16.50
C LYS A 111 2.96 -8.50 17.67
N PRO A 112 1.78 -9.12 17.42
CA PRO A 112 1.14 -9.28 16.10
C PRO A 112 0.62 -7.95 15.56
N LEU A 113 0.58 -7.81 14.23
CA LEU A 113 -0.03 -6.65 13.58
C LEU A 113 -1.54 -6.64 13.91
N LYS A 114 -2.06 -5.49 14.37
CA LYS A 114 -3.45 -5.39 14.85
C LYS A 114 -4.50 -5.38 13.74
N SER A 115 -4.17 -4.82 12.57
CA SER A 115 -5.10 -4.69 11.45
C SER A 115 -4.38 -4.45 10.12
N VAL A 116 -5.06 -4.75 9.01
CA VAL A 116 -4.66 -4.32 7.67
C VAL A 116 -5.83 -3.58 6.99
N PRO A 117 -5.57 -2.55 6.16
CA PRO A 117 -4.26 -1.94 5.93
C PRO A 117 -3.75 -1.17 7.17
N THR A 118 -2.43 -1.15 7.37
CA THR A 118 -1.75 -0.33 8.39
C THR A 118 -0.84 0.65 7.68
N ILE A 119 -1.10 1.96 7.85
CA ILE A 119 -0.31 3.03 7.24
C ILE A 119 0.47 3.74 8.34
N VAL A 120 1.76 3.97 8.07
CA VAL A 120 2.72 4.52 9.03
C VAL A 120 3.44 5.69 8.38
N PHE A 121 3.66 6.75 9.15
CA PHE A 121 4.47 7.89 8.74
C PHE A 121 5.71 7.96 9.62
N ASN A 122 6.89 8.13 9.01
CA ASN A 122 8.18 8.22 9.72
C ASN A 122 8.42 7.05 10.71
N ASP A 123 8.08 5.82 10.30
CA ASP A 123 8.25 4.58 11.08
C ASP A 123 7.51 4.54 12.44
N VAL A 124 6.57 5.46 12.69
CA VAL A 124 5.79 5.50 13.94
C VAL A 124 4.32 5.20 13.67
N TYR A 125 3.82 4.10 14.24
CA TYR A 125 2.39 3.78 14.17
C TYR A 125 1.56 4.75 15.02
N ASN A 126 0.60 5.41 14.37
CA ASN A 126 -0.43 6.20 15.01
C ASN A 126 -1.79 5.80 14.42
N LYS A 127 -2.74 5.43 15.28
CA LYS A 127 -4.06 4.93 14.84
C LYS A 127 -4.85 6.00 14.07
N GLU A 128 -4.88 7.23 14.56
CA GLU A 128 -5.63 8.32 13.94
C GLU A 128 -5.08 8.67 12.55
N ASP A 129 -3.75 8.66 12.40
CA ASP A 129 -3.13 8.88 11.10
C ASP A 129 -3.34 7.69 10.14
N SER A 130 -3.27 6.45 10.63
CA SER A 130 -3.56 5.26 9.81
C SER A 130 -5.02 5.23 9.35
N ASP A 131 -5.97 5.58 10.22
CA ASP A 131 -7.40 5.65 9.88
C ASP A 131 -7.67 6.80 8.89
N MET A 132 -7.04 7.96 9.11
CA MET A 132 -7.14 9.10 8.20
C MET A 132 -6.51 8.77 6.85
N ALA A 133 -5.38 8.07 6.81
CA ALA A 133 -4.69 7.73 5.58
C ALA A 133 -5.52 6.81 4.67
N GLN A 134 -6.35 5.95 5.24
CA GLN A 134 -7.25 5.06 4.47
C GLN A 134 -8.36 5.82 3.74
N THR A 135 -8.78 6.98 4.27
CA THR A 135 -9.88 7.77 3.70
C THR A 135 -9.39 9.02 2.97
N ASN A 136 -8.27 9.58 3.41
CA ASN A 136 -7.63 10.77 2.87
C ASN A 136 -6.12 10.74 3.17
N PHE A 137 -5.40 9.97 2.37
CA PHE A 137 -3.95 9.83 2.45
C PHE A 137 -3.21 11.17 2.40
N VAL A 138 -3.61 12.08 1.49
CA VAL A 138 -2.98 13.40 1.32
C VAL A 138 -3.06 14.19 2.62
N LYS A 139 -4.25 14.28 3.24
CA LYS A 139 -4.43 14.99 4.51
C LYS A 139 -3.58 14.39 5.64
N ALA A 140 -3.50 13.06 5.74
CA ALA A 140 -2.66 12.41 6.73
C ALA A 140 -1.17 12.70 6.49
N LEU A 141 -0.68 12.50 5.26
CA LEU A 141 0.70 12.77 4.86
C LEU A 141 1.12 14.22 5.12
N CYS A 142 0.25 15.17 4.77
CA CYS A 142 0.54 16.60 4.91
C CYS A 142 0.72 17.07 6.36
N LYS A 143 0.28 16.31 7.36
CA LYS A 143 0.61 16.60 8.78
C LYS A 143 2.10 16.39 9.07
N HIS A 144 2.73 15.48 8.34
CA HIS A 144 4.10 15.03 8.58
C HIS A 144 5.15 15.75 7.73
N ILE A 145 4.73 16.54 6.73
CA ILE A 145 5.63 17.39 5.94
C ILE A 145 6.06 18.60 6.77
N LYS A 146 7.37 18.72 6.98
CA LYS A 146 8.02 19.86 7.64
C LYS A 146 8.38 20.91 6.60
N GLY A 147 8.27 22.20 6.96
CA GLY A 147 8.59 23.31 6.06
C GLY A 147 7.45 23.66 5.11
N GLU A 148 7.80 24.13 3.92
CA GLU A 148 6.84 24.46 2.87
C GLU A 148 6.11 23.20 2.38
N LYS A 149 4.77 23.26 2.36
CA LYS A 149 3.93 22.14 1.95
C LYS A 149 3.50 22.29 0.49
N PRO A 150 3.43 21.19 -0.28
CA PRO A 150 2.84 21.22 -1.62
C PRO A 150 1.41 21.76 -1.63
N GLU A 151 0.97 22.30 -2.76
CA GLU A 151 -0.35 22.93 -2.90
C GLU A 151 -1.50 21.95 -2.58
N GLU A 152 -1.30 20.67 -2.88
CA GLU A 152 -2.24 19.58 -2.60
C GLU A 152 -2.61 19.50 -1.11
N CYS A 153 -1.70 19.89 -0.21
CA CYS A 153 -1.96 19.91 1.23
C CYS A 153 -3.02 20.93 1.65
N SER A 154 -3.22 21.99 0.87
CA SER A 154 -4.21 23.04 1.14
C SER A 154 -5.58 22.69 0.57
N ARG A 155 -5.63 21.89 -0.50
CA ARG A 155 -6.88 21.52 -1.19
C ARG A 155 -7.67 20.43 -0.44
N SER A 156 -7.02 19.60 0.35
CA SER A 156 -7.65 18.51 1.11
C SER A 156 -8.35 18.94 2.42
N GLY A 157 -8.39 20.25 2.71
CA GLY A 157 -8.94 20.84 3.95
C GLY A 157 -10.36 21.41 3.85
N ALA A 158 -10.94 21.55 2.66
CA ALA A 158 -12.28 22.12 2.49
C ALA A 158 -13.39 21.09 2.79
N GLY A 159 -13.61 20.83 4.09
CA GLY A 159 -14.92 20.34 4.52
C GLY A 159 -15.97 21.40 4.16
N ASN A 160 -17.13 20.98 3.64
CA ASN A 160 -18.26 21.84 3.34
C ASN A 160 -18.52 22.81 4.50
N LEU A 161 -18.14 24.09 4.34
CA LEU A 161 -18.69 25.14 5.16
C LEU A 161 -20.16 25.23 4.77
N GLN A 162 -21.04 24.55 5.50
CA GLN A 162 -22.46 24.89 5.48
C GLN A 162 -22.55 26.30 6.08
N ILE A 163 -22.47 27.31 5.22
CA ILE A 163 -22.86 28.67 5.57
C ILE A 163 -24.35 28.58 5.87
N SER A 164 -24.69 28.52 7.15
CA SER A 164 -26.07 28.55 7.60
C SER A 164 -26.66 29.91 7.22
N PHE A 165 -27.51 29.92 6.20
CA PHE A 165 -28.26 31.11 5.75
C PHE A 165 -29.21 31.66 6.82
N ALA A 166 -29.36 30.99 7.97
CA ALA A 166 -30.21 31.44 9.08
C ALA A 166 -29.71 32.74 9.73
N ALA A 167 -28.42 33.08 9.63
CA ALA A 167 -27.88 34.28 10.27
C ALA A 167 -28.15 35.59 9.51
N ILE A 168 -28.54 35.54 8.23
CA ILE A 168 -28.73 36.75 7.40
C ILE A 168 -30.18 37.28 7.50
N VAL A 169 -31.15 36.46 7.93
CA VAL A 169 -32.56 36.87 7.92
C VAL A 169 -32.95 37.73 9.14
N LEU A 170 -32.20 37.68 10.26
CA LEU A 170 -32.53 38.50 11.44
C LEU A 170 -32.22 40.00 11.28
N SER A 171 -31.27 40.38 10.42
CA SER A 171 -30.88 41.78 10.22
C SER A 171 -31.81 42.56 9.29
N VAL A 172 -32.74 41.90 8.58
CA VAL A 172 -33.71 42.58 7.70
C VAL A 172 -35.02 42.91 8.42
N VAL A 173 -35.33 42.26 9.55
CA VAL A 173 -36.61 42.47 10.27
C VAL A 173 -36.56 43.68 11.21
N ILE A 174 -35.38 44.10 11.68
CA ILE A 174 -35.26 45.25 12.60
C ILE A 174 -35.41 46.60 11.87
N SER A 175 -35.13 46.66 10.56
CA SER A 175 -35.19 47.90 9.78
C SER A 175 -36.61 48.36 9.40
N LYS A 176 -37.64 47.56 9.67
CA LYS A 176 -39.04 47.88 9.35
C LYS A 176 -39.90 48.37 10.54
N PHE A 177 -39.30 48.59 11.71
CA PHE A 177 -40.00 49.04 12.92
C PHE A 177 -39.55 50.41 13.45
N MET A 178 -38.89 51.24 12.64
CA MET A 178 -38.45 52.59 13.02
C MET A 178 -38.92 53.71 12.07
N TYR A 179 -40.17 53.65 11.60
CA TYR A 179 -40.90 54.82 11.10
C TYR A 179 -42.38 54.69 11.44
#